data_AF-R7T4X9-F1
#
_entry.id   AF-R7T4X9-F1
#
_cell.length_a   1.000
_cell.length_b   1.000
_cell.length_c   1.000
_cell.angle_alpha   90.00
_cell.angle_beta   90.00
_cell.angle_gamma   90.00
#
_symmetry.space_group_name_H-M   'P 1'
#
loop_
_entity.id
_entity.type
_entity.pdbx_description
1 polymer ?
#
loop_
_entity_poly.entity_id
_entity_poly.type
_entity_poly.pdbx_seq_one_letter_code
_entity_poly.pdbx_strand_id
1 'polypeptide(L)'
;IQISQVLAALQAGTRGTCIHAASTVSGVIGDLDTTIMFATPGTLNADGDEAFSDHRENILRTAKSLVEDKKTLVAGAASNQEQLASAAFSAVMTITQLSLCVKQGAAFLGSEQHSSISLTVSHAECQSILQVLLINAVKDVASALGEFISATKNKNI
;
A
#
# COMPACT_ATOMS: atom_id res chain seq x y z
N ILE A 1 -24.32 32.97 10.28
CA ILE A 1 -23.98 31.59 9.85
C ILE A 1 -24.39 30.68 10.99
N GLN A 2 -25.38 29.81 10.79
CA GLN A 2 -25.85 28.94 11.87
C GLN A 2 -24.87 27.77 12.07
N ILE A 3 -24.63 27.40 13.33
CA ILE A 3 -23.75 26.29 13.74
C ILE A 3 -24.17 24.96 13.06
N SER A 4 -25.46 24.80 12.74
CA SER A 4 -26.03 23.70 11.97
C SER A 4 -25.49 23.60 10.53
N GLN A 5 -25.15 24.70 9.87
CA GLN A 5 -24.54 24.68 8.53
C GLN A 5 -23.05 24.25 8.59
N VAL A 6 -22.35 24.60 9.66
CA VAL A 6 -20.95 24.18 9.88
C VAL A 6 -20.87 22.70 10.23
N LEU A 7 -21.78 22.20 11.07
CA LEU A 7 -21.90 20.76 11.37
C LEU A 7 -22.32 19.95 10.15
N ALA A 8 -23.23 20.46 9.31
CA ALA A 8 -23.60 19.82 8.06
C ALA A 8 -22.43 19.79 7.05
N ALA A 9 -21.62 20.85 6.99
CA ALA A 9 -20.40 20.87 6.17
C ALA A 9 -19.34 19.90 6.68
N LEU A 10 -19.21 19.72 8.00
CA LEU A 10 -18.31 18.74 8.62
C LEU A 10 -18.80 17.29 8.45
N GLN A 11 -20.11 17.04 8.56
CA GLN A 11 -20.73 15.75 8.22
C GLN A 11 -20.64 15.41 6.73
N ALA A 12 -20.68 16.42 5.85
CA ALA A 12 -20.38 16.23 4.43
C ALA A 12 -18.87 15.94 4.19
N GLY A 13 -17.98 16.59 4.96
CA GLY A 13 -16.53 16.35 4.92
C GLY A 13 -16.12 14.93 5.34
N THR A 14 -16.77 14.36 6.36
CA THR A 14 -16.51 12.97 6.82
C THR A 14 -17.04 11.89 5.87
N ARG A 15 -17.97 12.22 4.96
CA ARG A 15 -18.33 11.37 3.81
C ARG A 15 -17.32 11.49 2.68
N GLY A 16 -16.71 12.66 2.49
CA GLY A 16 -15.66 12.91 1.50
C GLY A 16 -14.35 12.19 1.81
N THR A 17 -13.97 12.05 3.07
CA THR A 17 -12.70 11.40 3.48
C THR A 17 -12.60 9.93 3.09
N CYS A 18 -13.67 9.14 3.22
CA CYS A 18 -13.68 7.73 2.76
C CYS A 18 -13.62 7.60 1.21
N ILE A 19 -14.19 8.57 0.48
CA ILE A 19 -14.12 8.59 -1.00
C ILE A 19 -12.69 8.88 -1.44
N HIS A 20 -12.04 9.87 -0.81
CA HIS A 20 -10.63 10.14 -1.02
C HIS A 20 -9.75 8.95 -0.65
N ALA A 21 -10.03 8.27 0.46
CA ALA A 21 -9.32 7.07 0.89
C ALA A 21 -9.35 5.95 -0.18
N ALA A 22 -10.54 5.62 -0.70
CA ALA A 22 -10.69 4.60 -1.74
C ALA A 22 -10.00 4.99 -3.06
N SER A 23 -10.08 6.27 -3.45
CA SER A 23 -9.38 6.77 -4.64
C SER A 23 -7.86 6.71 -4.49
N THR A 24 -7.33 7.04 -3.32
CA THR A 24 -5.88 6.95 -3.05
C THR A 24 -5.40 5.51 -3.10
N VAL A 25 -6.13 4.57 -2.49
CA VAL A 25 -5.80 3.13 -2.55
C VAL A 25 -5.82 2.63 -3.99
N SER A 26 -6.79 3.07 -4.80
CA SER A 26 -6.83 2.72 -6.23
C SER A 26 -5.61 3.26 -6.99
N GLY A 27 -5.16 4.48 -6.67
CA GLY A 27 -3.91 5.04 -7.19
C GLY A 27 -2.69 4.21 -6.81
N VAL A 28 -2.59 3.79 -5.54
CA VAL A 28 -1.53 2.89 -5.07
C VAL A 28 -1.54 1.55 -5.82
N ILE A 29 -2.71 0.97 -6.07
CA ILE A 29 -2.82 -0.27 -6.87
C ILE A 29 -2.34 -0.05 -8.30
N GLY A 30 -2.72 1.05 -8.94
CA GLY A 30 -2.26 1.40 -10.30
C GLY A 30 -0.74 1.61 -10.38
N ASP A 31 -0.14 2.22 -9.36
CA ASP A 31 1.30 2.34 -9.21
C ASP A 31 1.99 0.97 -9.08
N LEU A 32 1.41 0.06 -8.30
CA LEU A 32 1.92 -1.30 -8.12
C LEU A 32 1.81 -2.11 -9.42
N ASP A 33 0.70 -1.98 -10.16
CA ASP A 33 0.52 -2.59 -11.48
C ASP A 33 1.57 -2.10 -12.48
N THR A 34 1.82 -0.80 -12.50
CA THR A 34 2.89 -0.21 -13.31
C THR A 34 4.26 -0.76 -12.91
N THR A 35 4.52 -0.94 -11.61
CA THR A 35 5.79 -1.51 -11.13
C THR A 35 5.92 -2.98 -11.53
N ILE A 36 4.84 -3.77 -11.46
CA ILE A 36 4.80 -5.17 -11.92
C ILE A 36 5.11 -5.25 -13.42
N MET A 37 4.60 -4.32 -14.22
CA MET A 37 4.88 -4.24 -15.66
C MET A 37 6.38 -4.05 -15.95
N PHE A 38 7.13 -3.33 -15.09
CA PHE A 38 8.59 -3.22 -15.20
C PHE A 38 9.33 -4.43 -14.64
N ALA A 39 8.83 -5.04 -13.56
CA ALA A 39 9.45 -6.20 -12.92
C ALA A 39 9.38 -7.47 -13.78
N THR A 40 8.24 -7.68 -14.47
CA THR A 40 7.98 -8.88 -15.28
C THR A 40 9.02 -9.12 -16.39
N PRO A 41 9.45 -8.13 -17.18
CA PRO A 41 10.55 -8.29 -18.15
C PRO A 41 11.94 -8.13 -17.53
N GLY A 42 12.07 -8.01 -16.20
CA GLY A 42 13.36 -7.81 -15.52
C GLY A 42 13.94 -6.40 -15.69
N THR A 43 13.10 -5.40 -15.98
CA THR A 43 13.54 -4.01 -16.20
C THR A 43 13.39 -3.12 -14.96
N LEU A 44 12.89 -3.66 -13.85
CA LEU A 44 12.82 -2.97 -12.57
C LEU A 44 14.19 -3.04 -11.87
N ASN A 45 15.00 -2.00 -12.10
CA ASN A 45 16.34 -1.88 -11.54
C ASN A 45 16.34 -0.88 -10.38
N ALA A 46 17.18 -1.14 -9.38
CA ALA A 46 17.42 -0.17 -8.31
C ALA A 46 18.39 0.93 -8.76
N ASP A 47 18.18 2.13 -8.23
CA ASP A 47 19.15 3.21 -8.28
C ASP A 47 19.90 3.26 -6.94
N GLY A 48 21.23 3.16 -6.98
CA GLY A 48 22.11 3.24 -5.80
C GLY A 48 22.70 1.91 -5.33
N ASP A 49 23.31 1.93 -4.14
CA ASP A 49 24.13 0.85 -3.56
C ASP A 49 23.52 0.26 -2.27
N GLU A 50 22.21 0.45 -2.05
CA GLU A 50 21.51 -0.16 -0.92
C GLU A 50 21.30 -1.66 -1.17
N ALA A 51 21.04 -2.42 -0.10
CA ALA A 51 20.69 -3.83 -0.20
C ALA A 51 19.22 -4.05 0.18
N PHE A 52 18.64 -5.15 -0.29
CA PHE A 52 17.28 -5.53 0.12
C PHE A 52 17.12 -5.61 1.66
N SER A 53 18.19 -5.97 2.38
CA SER A 53 18.20 -5.98 3.85
C SER A 53 17.84 -4.64 4.47
N ASP A 54 18.23 -3.53 3.83
CA ASP A 54 18.02 -2.16 4.33
C ASP A 54 16.54 -1.76 4.20
N HIS A 55 15.87 -2.24 3.15
CA HIS A 55 14.43 -2.04 2.96
C HIS A 55 13.57 -3.02 3.76
N ARG A 56 14.06 -4.24 4.02
CA ARG A 56 13.29 -5.30 4.68
C ARG A 56 12.77 -4.87 6.04
N GLU A 57 13.57 -4.17 6.84
CA GLU A 57 13.13 -3.70 8.15
C GLU A 57 11.98 -2.68 8.03
N ASN A 58 12.09 -1.75 7.08
CA ASN A 58 11.07 -0.74 6.81
C ASN A 58 9.76 -1.39 6.32
N ILE A 59 9.84 -2.36 5.42
CA ILE A 59 8.68 -3.14 4.94
C ILE A 59 7.99 -3.83 6.13
N LEU A 60 8.74 -4.54 6.96
CA LEU A 60 8.19 -5.27 8.12
C LEU A 60 7.58 -4.31 9.15
N ARG A 61 8.22 -3.17 9.40
CA ARG A 61 7.71 -2.16 10.33
C ARG A 61 6.40 -1.57 9.84
N THR A 62 6.33 -1.15 8.58
CA THR A 62 5.12 -0.56 8.00
C THR A 62 3.99 -1.57 7.88
N ALA A 63 4.30 -2.83 7.53
CA ALA A 63 3.30 -3.91 7.51
C ALA A 63 2.70 -4.17 8.91
N LYS A 64 3.51 -4.11 9.98
CA LYS A 64 3.01 -4.20 11.36
C LYS A 64 2.10 -3.03 11.72
N SER A 65 2.47 -1.80 11.34
CA SER A 65 1.59 -0.64 11.53
C SER A 65 0.24 -0.84 10.83
N LEU A 66 0.24 -1.39 9.62
CA LEU A 66 -0.99 -1.63 8.86
C LEU A 66 -1.92 -2.67 9.54
N VAL A 67 -1.34 -3.65 10.23
CA VAL A 67 -2.13 -4.60 11.04
C VAL A 67 -2.83 -3.88 12.20
N GLU A 68 -2.18 -2.93 12.84
CA GLU A 68 -2.80 -2.11 13.90
C GLU A 68 -3.86 -1.15 13.33
N ASP A 69 -3.59 -0.56 12.16
CA ASP A 69 -4.56 0.27 11.45
C ASP A 69 -5.83 -0.51 11.12
N LYS A 70 -5.70 -1.76 10.66
CA LYS A 70 -6.85 -2.65 10.40
C LYS A 70 -7.68 -2.88 11.66
N LYS A 71 -7.06 -3.06 12.83
CA LYS A 71 -7.81 -3.21 14.10
C LYS A 71 -8.58 -1.94 14.43
N THR A 72 -7.93 -0.79 14.28
CA THR A 72 -8.53 0.53 14.51
C THR A 72 -9.68 0.80 13.53
N LEU A 73 -9.53 0.38 12.27
CA LEU A 73 -10.55 0.43 11.24
C LEU A 73 -11.78 -0.41 11.59
N VAL A 74 -11.58 -1.65 12.07
CA VAL A 74 -12.67 -2.52 12.52
C VAL A 74 -13.39 -1.92 13.74
N ALA A 75 -12.64 -1.37 14.70
CA ALA A 75 -13.22 -0.71 15.86
C ALA A 75 -13.99 0.57 15.47
N GLY A 76 -13.43 1.38 14.57
CA GLY A 76 -14.06 2.60 14.05
C GLY A 76 -15.36 2.31 13.29
N ALA A 77 -15.39 1.22 12.52
CA ALA A 77 -16.59 0.78 11.79
C ALA A 77 -17.76 0.39 12.72
N ALA A 78 -17.45 -0.05 13.95
CA ALA A 78 -18.46 -0.35 14.97
C ALA A 78 -18.84 0.85 15.84
N SER A 79 -18.09 1.96 15.74
CA SER A 79 -18.26 3.14 16.59
C SER A 79 -19.00 4.26 15.85
N ASN A 80 -18.28 5.16 15.17
CA ASN A 80 -18.86 6.30 14.48
C ASN A 80 -18.03 6.74 13.26
N GLN A 81 -18.65 7.56 12.41
CA GLN A 81 -18.08 7.96 11.12
C GLN A 81 -16.76 8.74 11.24
N GLU A 82 -16.57 9.55 12.28
CA GLU A 82 -15.36 10.34 12.47
C GLU A 82 -14.17 9.44 12.84
N GLN A 83 -14.38 8.51 13.77
CA GLN A 83 -13.36 7.52 14.12
C GLN A 83 -13.05 6.58 12.96
N LEU A 84 -14.07 6.14 12.21
CA LEU A 84 -13.88 5.36 10.99
C LEU A 84 -13.07 6.14 9.93
N ALA A 85 -13.39 7.41 9.69
CA ALA A 85 -12.68 8.24 8.73
C ALA A 85 -11.21 8.47 9.12
N SER A 86 -10.95 8.71 10.40
CA SER A 86 -9.58 8.84 10.93
C SER A 86 -8.79 7.54 10.77
N ALA A 87 -9.38 6.40 11.13
CA ALA A 87 -8.76 5.09 10.98
C ALA A 87 -8.49 4.74 9.50
N ALA A 88 -9.43 5.06 8.60
CA ALA A 88 -9.26 4.87 7.17
C ALA A 88 -8.14 5.74 6.62
N PHE A 89 -8.04 7.00 7.05
CA PHE A 89 -6.95 7.87 6.63
C PHE A 89 -5.58 7.35 7.07
N SER A 90 -5.43 6.92 8.33
CA SER A 90 -4.19 6.33 8.83
C SER A 90 -3.80 5.08 8.02
N ALA A 91 -4.75 4.17 7.79
CA ALA A 91 -4.52 2.97 7.00
C ALA A 91 -4.06 3.29 5.56
N VAL A 92 -4.64 4.33 4.94
CA VAL A 92 -4.27 4.80 3.60
C VAL A 92 -2.85 5.35 3.57
N MET A 93 -2.44 6.11 4.60
CA MET A 93 -1.06 6.60 4.70
C MET A 93 -0.08 5.44 4.84
N THR A 94 -0.41 4.46 5.68
CA THR A 94 0.44 3.29 5.92
C THR A 94 0.56 2.40 4.67
N ILE A 95 -0.53 2.13 3.93
CA ILE A 95 -0.43 1.34 2.68
C ILE A 95 0.35 2.09 1.60
N THR A 96 0.24 3.42 1.54
CA THR A 96 1.02 4.25 0.61
C THR A 96 2.50 4.12 0.93
N GLN A 97 2.88 4.25 2.21
CA GLN A 97 4.26 4.05 2.64
C GLN A 97 4.75 2.62 2.40
N LEU A 98 3.92 1.61 2.67
CA LEU A 98 4.26 0.21 2.45
C LEU A 98 4.54 -0.04 0.96
N SER A 99 3.71 0.51 0.07
CA SER A 99 3.91 0.41 -1.37
C SER A 99 5.24 1.02 -1.79
N LEU A 100 5.64 2.16 -1.23
CA LEU A 100 6.92 2.79 -1.53
C LEU A 100 8.09 1.91 -1.08
N CYS A 101 8.09 1.46 0.18
CA CYS A 101 9.16 0.60 0.71
C CYS A 101 9.29 -0.71 -0.09
N VAL A 102 8.17 -1.26 -0.56
CA VAL A 102 8.13 -2.48 -1.36
C VAL A 102 8.64 -2.25 -2.76
N LYS A 103 8.25 -1.15 -3.44
CA LYS A 103 8.78 -0.80 -4.76
C LYS A 103 10.30 -0.65 -4.71
N GLN A 104 10.81 0.06 -3.69
CA GLN A 104 12.24 0.23 -3.46
C GLN A 104 12.90 -1.14 -3.21
N GLY A 105 12.44 -1.90 -2.22
CA GLY A 105 13.01 -3.21 -1.90
C GLY A 105 12.96 -4.20 -3.08
N ALA A 106 11.88 -4.22 -3.86
CA ALA A 106 11.76 -5.05 -5.03
C ALA A 106 12.81 -4.70 -6.09
N ALA A 107 13.08 -3.41 -6.32
CA ALA A 107 14.12 -3.00 -7.26
C ALA A 107 15.50 -3.58 -6.90
N PHE A 108 15.83 -3.66 -5.60
CA PHE A 108 17.09 -4.23 -5.10
C PHE A 108 17.14 -5.78 -5.10
N LEU A 109 16.02 -6.48 -5.31
CA LEU A 109 16.04 -7.93 -5.54
C LEU A 109 16.47 -8.30 -6.97
N GLY A 110 16.25 -7.39 -7.93
CA GLY A 110 16.58 -7.57 -9.35
C GLY A 110 17.88 -6.90 -9.78
N SER A 111 18.47 -6.02 -8.96
CA SER A 111 19.76 -5.40 -9.29
C SER A 111 20.89 -6.45 -9.20
N GLU A 112 21.75 -6.47 -10.21
CA GLU A 112 22.90 -7.38 -10.39
C GLU A 112 23.95 -7.33 -9.27
N GLN A 113 23.74 -6.55 -8.19
CA GLN A 113 24.75 -6.31 -7.15
C GLN A 113 25.13 -7.57 -6.34
N HIS A 114 24.36 -8.67 -6.45
CA HIS A 114 24.66 -9.94 -5.79
C HIS A 114 25.18 -11.06 -6.71
N SER A 115 25.54 -10.79 -7.98
CA SER A 115 26.04 -11.85 -8.87
C SER A 115 27.45 -11.62 -9.37
N SER A 116 28.44 -12.02 -8.57
CA SER A 116 29.74 -12.42 -9.10
C SER A 116 29.69 -13.77 -9.83
N ILE A 117 28.50 -14.29 -10.18
CA ILE A 117 28.26 -15.52 -10.94
C ILE A 117 27.13 -15.28 -11.95
N SER A 118 27.31 -14.29 -12.83
CA SER A 118 26.47 -14.06 -14.01
C SER A 118 26.83 -15.05 -15.12
N LEU A 119 26.54 -16.34 -14.91
CA LEU A 119 26.81 -17.39 -15.92
C LEU A 119 25.69 -18.43 -16.10
N THR A 120 24.52 -18.28 -15.45
CA THR A 120 23.38 -19.17 -15.73
C THR A 120 22.09 -18.39 -15.95
N VAL A 121 21.48 -18.59 -17.12
CA VAL A 121 20.22 -17.96 -17.58
C VAL A 121 19.06 -18.17 -16.57
N SER A 122 19.15 -19.18 -15.71
CA SER A 122 18.19 -19.51 -14.67
C SER A 122 18.08 -18.49 -13.52
N HIS A 123 19.10 -17.65 -13.29
CA HIS A 123 19.12 -16.71 -12.16
C HIS A 123 18.29 -15.44 -12.40
N ALA A 124 18.35 -14.88 -13.61
CA ALA A 124 17.63 -13.65 -13.97
C ALA A 124 16.09 -13.86 -13.98
N GLU A 125 15.62 -15.02 -14.45
CA GLU A 125 14.20 -15.39 -14.39
C GLU A 125 13.72 -15.50 -12.94
N CYS A 126 14.54 -16.08 -12.05
CA CYS A 126 14.22 -16.23 -10.63
C CYS A 126 14.13 -14.88 -9.90
N GLN A 127 14.94 -13.90 -10.30
CA GLN A 127 14.92 -12.56 -9.71
C GLN A 127 13.64 -11.79 -10.08
N SER A 128 13.24 -11.80 -11.35
CA SER A 128 11.96 -11.19 -11.77
C SER A 128 10.77 -11.81 -11.02
N ILE A 129 10.76 -13.13 -10.82
CA ILE A 129 9.71 -13.83 -10.05
C ILE A 129 9.63 -13.30 -8.62
N LEU A 130 10.76 -13.10 -7.93
CA LEU A 130 10.77 -12.58 -6.56
C LEU A 130 10.29 -11.12 -6.49
N GLN A 131 10.68 -10.28 -7.43
CA GLN A 131 10.18 -8.90 -7.53
C GLN A 131 8.67 -8.88 -7.69
N VAL A 132 8.16 -9.63 -8.68
CA VAL A 132 6.74 -9.72 -8.99
C VAL A 132 5.95 -10.31 -7.82
N LEU A 133 6.48 -11.33 -7.14
CA LEU A 133 5.82 -11.94 -5.97
C LEU A 133 5.71 -10.95 -4.80
N LEU A 134 6.78 -10.22 -4.51
CA LEU A 134 6.79 -9.24 -3.43
C LEU A 134 5.81 -8.08 -3.69
N ILE A 135 5.77 -7.57 -4.93
CA ILE A 135 4.89 -6.46 -5.30
C ILE A 135 3.42 -6.93 -5.32
N ASN A 136 3.13 -8.13 -5.85
CA ASN A 136 1.77 -8.70 -5.83
C ASN A 136 1.25 -8.91 -4.41
N ALA A 137 2.08 -9.37 -3.47
CA ALA A 137 1.67 -9.53 -2.08
C ALA A 137 1.13 -8.22 -1.48
N VAL A 138 1.75 -7.08 -1.81
CA VAL A 138 1.31 -5.77 -1.30
C VAL A 138 0.13 -5.21 -2.10
N LYS A 139 0.04 -5.53 -3.40
CA LYS A 139 -1.16 -5.26 -4.20
C LYS A 139 -2.40 -5.97 -3.64
N ASP A 140 -2.28 -7.23 -3.23
CA ASP A 140 -3.37 -7.99 -2.63
C ASP A 140 -3.82 -7.34 -1.31
N VAL A 141 -2.87 -6.90 -0.48
CA VAL A 141 -3.15 -6.17 0.76
C VAL A 141 -3.84 -4.83 0.48
N ALA A 142 -3.38 -4.06 -0.52
CA ALA A 142 -4.00 -2.80 -0.91
C ALA A 142 -5.43 -3.01 -1.43
N SER A 143 -5.64 -4.06 -2.23
CA SER A 143 -6.96 -4.43 -2.75
C SER A 143 -7.92 -4.78 -1.62
N ALA A 144 -7.49 -5.64 -0.69
CA ALA A 144 -8.29 -6.02 0.49
C ALA A 144 -8.61 -4.80 1.38
N LEU A 145 -7.69 -3.85 1.52
CA LEU A 145 -7.95 -2.60 2.26
C LEU A 145 -8.98 -1.72 1.53
N GLY A 146 -8.87 -1.58 0.22
CA GLY A 146 -9.82 -0.81 -0.60
C GLY A 146 -11.24 -1.39 -0.53
N GLU A 147 -11.36 -2.71 -0.59
CA GLU A 147 -12.62 -3.42 -0.37
C GLU A 147 -13.18 -3.18 1.02
N PHE A 148 -12.34 -3.25 2.06
CA PHE A 148 -12.76 -3.01 3.44
C PHE A 148 -13.28 -1.58 3.66
N ILE A 149 -12.56 -0.57 3.16
CA ILE A 149 -12.98 0.85 3.24
C ILE A 149 -14.31 1.05 2.50
N SER A 150 -14.46 0.41 1.34
CA SER A 150 -15.71 0.48 0.56
C SER A 150 -16.88 -0.23 1.26
N ALA A 151 -16.64 -1.36 1.90
CA ALA A 151 -17.65 -2.11 2.65
C ALA A 151 -18.12 -1.35 3.90
N THR A 152 -17.23 -0.67 4.60
CA THR A 152 -17.58 0.13 5.80
C THR A 152 -18.37 1.38 5.44
N LYS A 153 -18.14 1.99 4.26
CA LYS A 153 -19.00 3.04 3.71
C LYS A 153 -20.46 2.59 3.54
N ASN A 154 -20.68 1.38 3.04
CA ASN A 154 -22.04 0.88 2.73
C ASN A 154 -22.82 0.43 3.98
N LYS A 155 -22.17 0.19 5.12
CA LYS A 155 -22.83 -0.21 6.38
C LYS A 155 -23.40 0.95 7.19
N ASN A 156 -23.05 2.20 6.87
CA ASN A 156 -23.50 3.42 7.56
C ASN A 156 -24.46 4.28 6.72
N ILE A 157 -25.13 3.67 5.74
CA ILE A 157 -26.27 4.24 4.98
C ILE A 157 -27.51 3.45 5.38
#